data_AF-A0A1Y1K4N2-F1
#
_entry.id   AF-A0A1Y1K4N2-F1
#
_cell.length_a   1.000
_cell.length_b   1.000
_cell.length_c   1.000
_cell.angle_alpha   90.00
_cell.angle_beta   90.00
_cell.angle_gamma   90.00
#
_symmetry.space_group_name_H-M   'P 1'
#
loop_
_entity.id
_entity.type
_entity.pdbx_description
1 polymer ?
#
loop_
_entity_poly.entity_id
_entity_poly.type
_entity_poly.pdbx_seq_one_letter_code
_entity_poly.pdbx_strand_id
1 'polypeptide(L)'
;MDELKVPLNSKLSAPIVYNAKNQRKKQALSVTDTVLSLVLVSPLTIGCWRGTWELVTCYITLFPAWLTFLFGNVAYAILIVGKYEIGELITTKSTTLEFTLKRLHTYVFMWIGICIWNRGWELYNLACEIKVVDIQELDGNDNPYSVIGSFVFFYTCLGCLRSTRSTLNVPFVMVLDTKSAYSDFPTRFKKTIEEKTTLYVLDCLFSVFII
;
A
#
# COMPACT_ATOMS: atom_id res chain seq x y z
N MET A 1 38.92 -39.60 -24.64
CA MET A 1 38.33 -40.37 -25.75
C MET A 1 37.76 -41.62 -25.14
N ASP A 2 36.47 -41.92 -25.10
CA ASP A 2 35.24 -41.23 -25.41
C ASP A 2 34.14 -42.07 -24.73
N GLU A 3 32.95 -41.51 -24.62
CA GLU A 3 31.68 -42.22 -24.40
C GLU A 3 31.36 -42.73 -22.97
N LEU A 4 30.66 -41.87 -22.22
CA LEU A 4 29.28 -42.22 -21.86
C LEU A 4 28.46 -40.94 -21.61
N LYS A 5 28.01 -40.30 -22.70
CA LYS A 5 26.99 -39.26 -22.63
C LYS A 5 25.67 -39.94 -22.29
N VAL A 6 25.25 -39.83 -21.03
CA VAL A 6 23.87 -40.14 -20.63
C VAL A 6 22.93 -39.16 -21.34
N PRO A 7 21.98 -39.62 -22.17
CA PRO A 7 21.06 -38.72 -22.86
C PRO A 7 20.08 -38.11 -21.84
N LEU A 8 20.24 -36.81 -21.59
CA LEU A 8 19.36 -35.97 -20.78
C LEU A 8 18.03 -35.65 -21.51
N ASN A 9 17.38 -36.64 -22.10
CA ASN A 9 16.19 -36.40 -22.93
C ASN A 9 15.14 -37.52 -22.90
N SER A 10 14.96 -38.19 -21.76
CA SER A 10 13.99 -39.28 -21.62
C SER A 10 13.07 -39.19 -20.41
N LYS A 11 12.97 -38.04 -19.73
CA LYS A 11 11.93 -37.83 -18.71
C LYS A 11 11.04 -36.63 -19.05
N LEU A 12 9.81 -36.99 -19.38
CA LEU A 12 8.58 -36.20 -19.38
C LEU A 12 8.30 -35.30 -20.58
N SER A 13 8.10 -35.98 -21.71
CA SER A 13 6.94 -35.72 -22.56
C SER A 13 5.63 -35.76 -21.76
N ALA A 14 5.08 -34.58 -21.46
CA ALA A 14 3.64 -34.36 -21.53
C ALA A 14 3.43 -32.91 -21.98
N PRO A 15 2.82 -32.65 -23.15
CA PRO A 15 2.29 -31.32 -23.37
C PRO A 15 1.31 -31.07 -22.21
N ILE A 16 1.42 -29.92 -21.54
CA ILE A 16 0.41 -29.48 -20.60
C ILE A 16 -0.85 -29.29 -21.45
N VAL A 17 -1.65 -30.36 -21.58
CA VAL A 17 -2.99 -30.30 -22.17
C VAL A 17 -3.79 -29.47 -21.18
N TYR A 18 -3.73 -28.15 -21.36
CA TYR A 18 -4.53 -27.18 -20.65
C TYR A 18 -5.98 -27.52 -20.95
N ASN A 19 -6.62 -28.22 -20.02
CA ASN A 19 -8.01 -28.60 -20.17
C ASN A 19 -8.87 -27.33 -20.25
N ALA A 20 -9.47 -27.06 -21.41
CA ALA A 20 -10.29 -25.87 -21.64
C ALA A 20 -11.41 -25.70 -20.60
N LYS A 21 -11.90 -26.81 -20.01
CA LYS A 21 -12.87 -26.79 -18.91
C LYS A 21 -12.28 -26.21 -17.62
N ASN A 22 -11.01 -26.46 -17.32
CA ASN A 22 -10.30 -25.87 -16.19
C ASN A 22 -9.97 -24.39 -16.42
N GLN A 23 -9.67 -23.99 -17.67
CA GLN A 23 -9.49 -22.56 -17.99
C GLN A 23 -10.79 -21.77 -17.85
N ARG A 24 -11.91 -22.27 -18.38
CA ARG A 24 -13.23 -21.62 -18.21
C ARG A 24 -13.62 -21.51 -16.74
N LYS A 25 -13.37 -22.54 -15.93
CA LYS A 25 -13.57 -22.48 -14.47
C LYS A 25 -12.70 -21.42 -13.81
N LYS A 26 -11.40 -21.35 -14.16
CA LYS A 26 -10.48 -20.32 -13.65
C LYS A 26 -10.91 -18.91 -14.04
N GLN A 27 -11.34 -18.71 -15.29
CA GLN A 27 -11.85 -17.44 -15.78
C GLN A 27 -13.15 -17.05 -15.07
N ALA A 28 -14.10 -17.96 -14.93
CA ALA A 28 -15.35 -17.70 -14.21
C ALA A 28 -15.09 -17.34 -12.74
N LEU A 29 -14.16 -18.04 -12.08
CA LEU A 29 -13.76 -17.73 -10.71
C LEU A 29 -13.10 -16.36 -10.62
N SER A 30 -12.21 -16.03 -11.56
CA SER A 30 -11.57 -14.71 -11.63
C SER A 30 -12.55 -13.58 -11.89
N VAL A 31 -13.52 -13.76 -12.78
CA VAL A 31 -14.57 -12.76 -13.04
C VAL A 31 -15.43 -12.56 -11.80
N THR A 32 -15.81 -13.65 -11.13
CA THR A 32 -16.58 -13.59 -9.88
C THR A 32 -15.82 -12.85 -8.79
N ASP A 33 -14.53 -13.14 -8.64
CA ASP A 33 -13.64 -12.47 -7.69
C ASP A 33 -13.48 -10.97 -8.02
N THR A 34 -13.32 -10.61 -9.29
CA THR A 34 -13.29 -9.20 -9.71
C THR A 34 -14.60 -8.47 -9.41
N VAL A 35 -15.75 -9.09 -9.70
CA VAL A 35 -17.06 -8.47 -9.42
C VAL A 35 -17.27 -8.31 -7.92
N LEU A 36 -16.92 -9.32 -7.13
CA LEU A 36 -16.98 -9.26 -5.66
C LEU A 36 -16.06 -8.16 -5.11
N SER A 37 -14.85 -8.06 -5.66
CA SER A 37 -13.88 -7.01 -5.33
C SER A 37 -14.50 -5.63 -5.56
N LEU A 38 -15.03 -5.40 -6.76
CA LEU A 38 -15.53 -4.09 -7.19
C LEU A 38 -16.79 -3.67 -6.44
N VAL A 39 -17.72 -4.59 -6.20
CA VAL A 39 -19.05 -4.28 -5.65
C VAL A 39 -19.06 -4.27 -4.13
N LEU A 40 -18.26 -5.12 -3.47
CA LEU A 40 -18.26 -5.23 -2.02
C LEU A 40 -16.96 -4.73 -1.40
N VAL A 41 -15.81 -5.27 -1.83
CA VAL A 41 -14.54 -5.01 -1.14
C VAL A 41 -14.11 -3.55 -1.30
N SER A 42 -14.17 -2.99 -2.51
CA SER A 42 -13.77 -1.60 -2.75
C SER A 42 -14.67 -0.60 -2.00
N PRO A 43 -16.02 -0.67 -2.04
CA PRO A 43 -16.86 0.25 -1.26
C PRO A 43 -16.70 0.11 0.25
N LEU A 44 -16.54 -1.12 0.77
CA LEU A 44 -16.27 -1.35 2.19
C LEU A 44 -14.92 -0.75 2.61
N THR A 45 -13.90 -0.89 1.77
CA THR A 45 -12.57 -0.31 2.00
C THR A 45 -12.66 1.22 2.03
N ILE A 46 -13.36 1.83 1.06
CA ILE A 46 -13.59 3.28 1.00
C ILE A 46 -14.37 3.74 2.23
N GLY A 47 -15.43 3.02 2.63
CA GLY A 47 -16.22 3.36 3.82
C GLY A 47 -15.40 3.31 5.11
N CYS A 48 -14.55 2.28 5.28
CA CYS A 48 -13.64 2.18 6.42
C CYS A 48 -12.61 3.33 6.43
N TRP A 49 -12.00 3.60 5.28
CA TRP A 49 -10.99 4.65 5.15
C TRP A 49 -11.59 6.04 5.38
N ARG A 50 -12.72 6.34 4.73
CA ARG A 50 -13.44 7.60 4.89
C ARG A 50 -13.99 7.77 6.30
N GLY A 51 -14.57 6.73 6.90
CA GLY A 51 -15.09 6.80 8.27
C GLY A 51 -13.98 7.10 9.28
N THR A 52 -12.81 6.47 9.12
CA THR A 52 -11.66 6.72 9.98
C THR A 52 -11.06 8.12 9.75
N TRP A 53 -11.04 8.58 8.50
CA TRP A 53 -10.66 9.95 8.17
C TRP A 53 -11.53 10.98 8.92
N GLU A 54 -12.85 10.79 8.88
CA GLU A 54 -13.79 11.67 9.62
C GLU A 54 -13.61 11.60 11.13
N LEU A 55 -13.32 10.41 11.68
CA LEU A 55 -12.99 10.29 13.11
C LEU A 55 -11.78 11.14 13.47
N VAL A 56 -10.70 11.05 12.69
CA VAL A 56 -9.51 11.88 12.92
C VAL A 56 -9.88 13.37 12.82
N THR A 57 -10.65 13.78 11.82
CA THR A 57 -11.13 15.17 11.67
C THR A 57 -11.97 15.64 12.87
N CYS A 58 -12.90 14.82 13.37
CA CYS A 58 -13.75 15.17 14.52
C CYS A 58 -12.94 15.39 15.81
N TYR A 59 -11.84 14.66 15.98
CA TYR A 59 -10.97 14.73 17.16
C TYR A 59 -9.70 15.55 16.89
N ILE A 60 -9.80 16.65 16.15
CA ILE A 60 -8.65 17.49 15.76
C ILE A 60 -7.80 17.97 16.96
N THR A 61 -8.43 18.21 18.11
CA THR A 61 -7.74 18.63 19.34
C THR A 61 -6.82 17.55 19.91
N LEU A 62 -7.16 16.27 19.73
CA LEU A 62 -6.33 15.13 20.13
C LEU A 62 -5.22 14.82 19.12
N PHE A 63 -5.41 15.26 17.87
CA PHE A 63 -4.53 14.96 16.75
C PHE A 63 -4.00 16.24 16.08
N PRO A 64 -3.14 17.03 16.76
CA PRO A 64 -2.57 18.24 16.18
C PRO A 64 -1.77 17.92 14.92
N ALA A 65 -1.95 18.72 13.86
CA ALA A 65 -1.51 18.40 12.50
C ALA A 65 -0.02 18.03 12.40
N TRP A 66 0.87 18.93 12.80
CA TRP A 66 2.32 18.69 12.74
C TRP A 66 2.78 17.49 13.55
N LEU A 67 2.32 17.38 14.81
CA LEU A 67 2.75 16.30 15.70
C LEU A 67 2.27 14.94 15.19
N THR A 68 1.00 14.87 14.77
CA THR A 68 0.38 13.64 14.28
C THR A 68 1.00 13.21 12.95
N PHE A 69 1.29 14.16 12.06
CA PHE A 69 1.96 13.90 10.79
C PHE A 69 3.39 13.36 11.01
N LEU A 70 4.19 14.02 11.84
CA LEU A 70 5.57 13.60 12.11
C LEU A 70 5.62 12.27 12.85
N PHE A 71 4.83 12.12 13.92
CA PHE A 71 4.75 10.88 14.68
C PHE A 71 4.26 9.73 13.80
N GLY A 72 3.25 9.97 12.97
CA GLY A 72 2.74 8.99 12.01
C GLY A 72 3.84 8.51 11.06
N ASN A 73 4.58 9.43 10.43
CA ASN A 73 5.67 9.08 9.52
C ASN A 73 6.77 8.27 10.22
N VAL A 74 7.17 8.65 11.43
CA VAL A 74 8.18 7.91 12.21
C VAL A 74 7.67 6.52 12.57
N ALA A 75 6.44 6.41 13.07
CA ALA A 75 5.84 5.12 13.42
C ALA A 75 5.71 4.20 12.19
N TYR A 76 5.27 4.76 11.05
CA TYR A 76 5.13 4.03 9.80
C TYR A 76 6.50 3.55 9.27
N ALA A 77 7.54 4.38 9.36
CA ALA A 77 8.90 4.00 9.00
C ALA A 77 9.44 2.88 9.90
N ILE A 78 9.24 2.95 11.23
CA ILE A 78 9.65 1.91 12.17
C ILE A 78 8.99 0.57 11.81
N LEU A 79 7.68 0.59 11.55
CA LEU A 79 6.93 -0.62 11.22
C LEU A 79 7.36 -1.23 9.88
N ILE A 80 7.68 -0.40 8.88
CA ILE A 80 8.20 -0.89 7.60
C ILE A 80 9.60 -1.48 7.76
N VAL A 81 10.49 -0.81 8.48
CA VAL A 81 11.86 -1.29 8.71
C VAL A 81 11.82 -2.62 9.47
N GLY A 82 11.00 -2.70 10.53
CA GLY A 82 10.85 -3.87 11.39
C GLY A 82 9.92 -4.97 10.86
N LYS A 83 9.43 -4.88 9.62
CA LYS A 83 8.39 -5.79 9.09
C LYS A 83 8.75 -7.29 9.14
N TYR A 84 10.02 -7.63 8.99
CA TYR A 84 10.50 -9.02 9.01
C TYR A 84 10.52 -9.56 10.44
N GLU A 85 11.11 -8.82 11.38
CA GLU A 85 11.17 -9.16 12.80
C GLU A 85 9.75 -9.31 13.39
N ILE A 86 8.86 -8.36 13.06
CA ILE A 86 7.45 -8.40 13.48
C ILE A 86 6.75 -9.61 12.87
N GLY A 87 7.02 -9.93 11.60
CA GLY A 87 6.48 -11.10 10.91
C GLY A 87 6.90 -12.43 11.55
N GLU A 88 8.18 -12.56 11.92
CA GLU A 88 8.72 -13.74 12.60
C GLU A 88 8.14 -13.89 14.00
N LEU A 89 8.10 -12.80 14.78
CA LEU A 89 7.51 -12.79 16.12
C LEU A 89 6.03 -13.22 16.13
N ILE A 90 5.27 -12.86 15.10
CA ILE A 90 3.85 -13.21 14.97
C ILE A 90 3.68 -14.67 14.55
N THR A 91 4.54 -15.17 13.65
CA THR A 91 4.45 -16.53 13.09
C THR A 91 4.84 -17.61 14.10
N THR A 92 5.66 -17.28 15.10
CA THR A 92 6.07 -18.22 16.18
C THR A 92 4.98 -18.51 17.22
N LYS A 93 3.77 -17.97 17.05
CA LYS A 93 2.66 -18.07 18.01
C LYS A 93 1.65 -19.15 17.61
N SER A 94 0.70 -19.43 18.50
CA SER A 94 -0.43 -20.33 18.19
C SER A 94 -1.26 -19.79 17.02
N THR A 95 -1.87 -20.67 16.22
CA THR A 95 -2.57 -20.29 14.97
C THR A 95 -3.65 -19.21 15.17
N THR A 96 -4.38 -19.24 16.29
CA THR A 96 -5.39 -18.22 16.60
C THR A 96 -4.75 -16.87 16.96
N LEU A 97 -3.64 -16.90 17.69
CA LEU A 97 -2.93 -15.69 18.12
C LEU A 97 -2.20 -15.05 16.93
N GLU A 98 -1.57 -15.85 16.08
CA GLU A 98 -0.98 -15.42 14.81
C GLU A 98 -2.02 -14.70 13.94
N PHE A 99 -3.19 -15.30 13.74
CA PHE A 99 -4.27 -14.71 12.95
C PHE A 99 -4.75 -13.37 13.50
N THR A 100 -4.91 -13.29 14.82
CA THR A 100 -5.36 -12.07 15.50
C THR A 100 -4.31 -10.95 15.41
N LEU A 101 -3.03 -11.26 15.65
CA LEU A 101 -1.95 -10.29 15.59
C LEU A 101 -1.74 -9.73 14.17
N LYS A 102 -1.86 -10.57 13.13
CA LYS A 102 -1.76 -10.11 11.74
C LYS A 102 -2.83 -9.06 11.41
N ARG A 103 -4.06 -9.30 11.81
CA ARG A 103 -5.16 -8.34 11.61
C ARG A 103 -4.97 -7.06 12.41
N LEU A 104 -4.55 -7.18 13.66
CA LEU A 104 -4.27 -6.02 14.52
C LEU A 104 -3.17 -5.15 13.91
N HIS A 105 -2.11 -5.78 13.39
CA HIS A 105 -1.03 -5.07 12.72
C HIS A 105 -1.51 -4.33 11.47
N THR A 106 -2.29 -4.99 10.59
CA THR A 106 -2.88 -4.34 9.41
C THR A 106 -3.79 -3.17 9.81
N TYR A 107 -4.57 -3.33 10.88
CA TYR A 107 -5.42 -2.27 11.42
C TYR A 107 -4.60 -1.07 11.92
N VAL A 108 -3.51 -1.30 12.66
CA VAL A 108 -2.61 -0.24 13.13
C VAL A 108 -1.95 0.49 11.96
N PHE A 109 -1.47 -0.24 10.95
CA PHE A 109 -0.91 0.34 9.73
C PHE A 109 -1.90 1.24 8.99
N MET A 110 -3.15 0.78 8.85
CA MET A 110 -4.23 1.56 8.25
C MET A 110 -4.46 2.87 9.02
N TRP A 111 -4.57 2.80 10.35
CA TRP A 111 -4.79 3.99 11.18
C TRP A 111 -3.65 5.01 11.08
N ILE A 112 -2.40 4.54 11.18
CA ILE A 112 -1.23 5.41 11.05
C ILE A 112 -1.21 6.06 9.67
N GLY A 113 -1.47 5.29 8.60
CA GLY A 113 -1.56 5.83 7.25
C GLY A 113 -2.62 6.92 7.13
N ILE A 114 -3.83 6.69 7.66
CA ILE A 114 -4.91 7.68 7.64
C ILE A 114 -4.53 8.95 8.39
N CYS A 115 -3.89 8.84 9.56
CA CYS A 115 -3.39 10.00 10.31
C CYS A 115 -2.37 10.82 9.50
N ILE A 116 -1.42 10.15 8.82
CA ILE A 116 -0.45 10.82 7.95
C ILE A 116 -1.14 11.54 6.80
N TRP A 117 -2.03 10.87 6.07
CA TRP A 117 -2.69 11.46 4.91
C TRP A 117 -3.65 12.59 5.30
N ASN A 118 -4.45 12.40 6.35
CA ASN A 118 -5.39 13.40 6.83
C ASN A 118 -4.68 14.68 7.27
N ARG A 119 -3.66 14.55 8.12
CA ARG A 119 -2.90 15.70 8.61
C ARG A 119 -1.94 16.27 7.58
N GLY A 120 -1.41 15.43 6.68
CA GLY A 120 -0.64 15.88 5.54
C GLY A 120 -1.47 16.76 4.61
N TRP A 121 -2.74 16.40 4.37
CA TRP A 121 -3.66 17.22 3.59
C TRP A 121 -3.95 18.56 4.27
N GLU A 122 -4.16 18.55 5.58
CA GLU A 122 -4.33 19.77 6.37
C GLU A 122 -3.09 20.69 6.26
N LEU A 123 -1.89 20.15 6.47
CA LEU A 123 -0.63 20.89 6.34
C LEU A 123 -0.41 21.44 4.93
N TYR A 124 -0.78 20.68 3.89
CA TYR A 124 -0.72 21.13 2.51
C TYR A 124 -1.68 22.31 2.26
N ASN A 125 -2.91 22.24 2.77
CA ASN A 125 -3.87 23.35 2.66
C ASN A 125 -3.36 24.61 3.38
N LEU A 126 -2.76 24.47 4.56
CA LEU A 126 -2.12 25.58 5.27
C LEU A 126 -0.94 26.18 4.46
N ALA A 127 -0.09 25.33 3.87
CA ALA A 127 1.11 25.77 3.16
C ALA A 127 0.80 26.46 1.82
N CYS A 128 -0.25 26.03 1.13
CA CYS A 128 -0.67 26.61 -0.15
C CYS A 128 -1.69 27.74 -0.01
N GLU A 129 -2.03 28.14 1.22
CA GLU A 129 -3.12 29.09 1.52
C GLU A 129 -4.45 28.73 0.83
N ILE A 130 -4.63 27.44 0.52
CA ILE A 130 -5.86 26.94 -0.09
C ILE A 130 -6.87 26.90 1.05
N LYS A 131 -7.66 27.97 1.17
CA LYS A 131 -8.91 27.90 1.91
C LYS A 131 -9.77 26.90 1.17
N VAL A 132 -9.82 25.66 1.64
CA VAL A 132 -10.89 24.75 1.25
C VAL A 132 -12.13 25.34 1.90
N VAL A 133 -12.76 26.28 1.19
CA VAL A 133 -14.07 26.77 1.55
C VAL A 133 -14.99 25.57 1.43
N ASP A 134 -15.72 25.26 2.50
CA ASP A 134 -16.85 24.33 2.43
C ASP A 134 -17.67 24.69 1.19
N ILE A 135 -18.14 23.67 0.46
CA ILE A 135 -18.84 23.74 -0.85
C ILE A 135 -20.04 24.74 -0.87
N GLN A 136 -20.38 25.33 0.27
CA GLN A 136 -21.43 26.32 0.47
C GLN A 136 -21.04 27.78 0.10
N GLU A 137 -19.77 28.17 0.08
CA GLU A 137 -19.35 29.54 -0.28
C GLU A 137 -18.32 29.52 -1.41
N LEU A 138 -18.79 29.30 -2.65
CA LEU A 138 -18.02 29.64 -3.84
C LEU A 138 -17.90 31.18 -3.92
N ASP A 139 -16.98 31.76 -3.16
CA ASP A 139 -16.52 33.12 -3.45
C ASP A 139 -15.66 33.02 -4.72
N GLY A 140 -16.05 33.73 -5.78
CA GLY A 140 -15.51 33.58 -7.14
C GLY A 140 -14.06 34.05 -7.34
N ASN A 141 -13.25 34.05 -6.28
CA ASN A 141 -11.87 34.53 -6.22
C ASN A 141 -10.85 33.42 -5.88
N ASP A 142 -11.27 32.16 -5.85
CA ASP A 142 -10.35 31.03 -5.69
C ASP A 142 -9.44 30.91 -6.92
N ASN A 143 -8.14 31.15 -6.73
CA ASN A 143 -7.14 31.02 -7.80
C ASN A 143 -6.89 29.54 -8.13
N PRO A 144 -7.40 28.99 -9.26
CA PRO A 144 -7.21 27.58 -9.60
C PRO A 144 -5.74 27.23 -9.91
N TYR A 145 -4.91 28.25 -10.11
CA TYR A 145 -3.51 28.12 -10.48
C TYR A 145 -2.65 27.45 -9.40
N SER A 146 -2.99 27.57 -8.11
CA SER A 146 -2.25 26.92 -7.02
C SER A 146 -2.43 25.39 -7.03
N VAL A 147 -3.66 24.92 -7.26
CA VAL A 147 -3.99 23.50 -7.38
C VAL A 147 -3.38 22.89 -8.64
N ILE A 148 -3.49 23.57 -9.77
CA ILE A 148 -2.89 23.11 -11.03
C ILE A 148 -1.36 23.07 -10.93
N GLY A 149 -0.74 24.12 -10.37
CA GLY A 149 0.71 24.21 -10.20
C GLY A 149 1.27 23.10 -9.31
N SER A 150 0.62 22.84 -8.17
CA SER A 150 1.00 21.75 -7.27
C SER A 150 0.79 20.36 -7.90
N PHE A 151 -0.31 20.13 -8.62
CA PHE A 151 -0.51 18.88 -9.37
C PHE A 151 0.63 18.63 -10.38
N VAL A 152 0.97 19.62 -11.21
CA VAL A 152 2.05 19.51 -12.20
C VAL A 152 3.38 19.26 -11.51
N PHE A 153 3.66 19.96 -10.41
CA PHE A 153 4.88 19.79 -9.64
C PHE A 153 5.02 18.38 -9.06
N PHE A 154 4.03 17.91 -8.29
CA PHE A 154 4.08 16.58 -7.67
C PHE A 154 4.08 15.46 -8.71
N TYR A 155 3.30 15.59 -9.78
CA TYR A 155 3.31 14.61 -10.87
C TYR A 155 4.68 14.56 -11.58
N THR A 156 5.31 15.71 -11.80
CA THR A 156 6.67 15.78 -12.37
C THR A 156 7.69 15.13 -11.44
N CYS A 157 7.62 15.41 -10.13
CA CYS A 157 8.47 14.76 -9.12
C CYS A 157 8.29 13.24 -9.13
N LEU A 158 7.05 12.74 -9.16
CA LEU A 158 6.76 11.31 -9.29
C LEU A 158 7.32 10.73 -10.60
N GLY A 159 7.26 11.49 -11.70
CA GLY A 159 7.89 11.16 -12.98
C GLY A 159 9.41 11.00 -12.87
N CYS A 160 10.09 11.98 -12.29
CA CYS A 160 11.54 11.97 -12.05
C CYS A 160 11.94 10.80 -11.15
N LEU A 161 11.12 10.48 -10.14
CA LEU A 161 11.34 9.37 -9.23
C LEU A 161 10.95 8.01 -9.83
N ARG A 162 10.39 7.98 -11.05
CA ARG A 162 9.84 6.79 -11.73
C ARG A 162 8.79 6.07 -10.88
N SER A 163 8.04 6.83 -10.08
CA SER A 163 7.03 6.33 -9.13
C SER A 163 5.59 6.65 -9.56
N THR A 164 5.37 7.00 -10.83
CA THR A 164 4.04 7.34 -11.35
C THR A 164 3.03 6.20 -11.24
N ARG A 165 3.47 4.95 -11.12
CA ARG A 165 2.58 3.81 -10.86
C ARG A 165 1.99 3.79 -9.46
N SER A 166 2.58 4.50 -8.49
CA SER A 166 2.05 4.58 -7.13
C SER A 166 0.70 5.29 -7.07
N THR A 167 0.36 6.10 -8.07
CA THR A 167 -0.97 6.75 -8.18
C THR A 167 -2.08 5.73 -8.47
N LEU A 168 -1.73 4.52 -8.92
CA LEU A 168 -2.67 3.44 -9.21
C LEU A 168 -2.91 2.52 -7.99
N ASN A 169 -2.31 2.81 -6.83
CA ASN A 169 -2.31 1.93 -5.65
C ASN A 169 -3.68 1.81 -4.93
N VAL A 170 -4.76 2.39 -5.44
CA VAL A 170 -6.12 2.33 -4.86
C VAL A 170 -7.12 1.95 -5.95
N PRO A 171 -8.23 1.21 -5.72
CA PRO A 171 -8.55 0.09 -4.82
C PRO A 171 -8.81 -1.19 -5.67
N PHE A 172 -8.06 -1.37 -6.76
CA PHE A 172 -8.27 -2.46 -7.72
C PHE A 172 -7.30 -3.65 -7.55
N VAL A 173 -6.24 -3.47 -6.76
CA VAL A 173 -5.35 -4.57 -6.39
C VAL A 173 -5.92 -5.21 -5.13
N MET A 174 -6.74 -6.25 -5.30
CA MET A 174 -7.21 -7.06 -4.18
C MET A 174 -6.01 -7.80 -3.57
N VAL A 175 -5.63 -7.41 -2.36
CA VAL A 175 -4.67 -8.14 -1.54
C VAL A 175 -5.46 -8.97 -0.55
N LEU A 176 -5.46 -10.30 -0.73
CA LEU A 176 -6.10 -11.22 0.19
C LEU A 176 -5.24 -11.40 1.45
N ASP A 177 -5.90 -11.51 2.62
CA ASP A 177 -5.32 -11.88 3.93
C ASP A 177 -4.83 -13.35 3.94
N THR A 178 -3.91 -13.68 3.04
CA THR A 178 -3.28 -14.99 2.92
C THR A 178 -1.98 -15.03 3.70
N LYS A 179 -1.57 -16.24 4.14
CA LYS A 179 -0.40 -16.42 5.00
C LYS A 179 0.91 -15.84 4.42
N SER A 180 1.06 -15.79 3.09
CA SER A 180 2.27 -15.29 2.41
C SER A 180 2.24 -13.79 2.11
N ALA A 181 1.08 -13.15 2.05
CA ALA A 181 0.96 -11.75 1.62
C ALA A 181 1.26 -10.73 2.72
N TYR A 182 1.36 -11.17 3.98
CA TYR A 182 1.42 -10.29 5.15
C TYR A 182 2.74 -9.51 5.30
N SER A 183 3.88 -10.11 4.94
CA SER A 183 5.21 -9.49 5.08
C SER A 183 5.82 -9.02 3.75
N ASP A 184 5.22 -9.42 2.63
CA ASP A 184 5.72 -9.17 1.28
C ASP A 184 5.19 -7.85 0.70
N PHE A 185 5.57 -6.74 1.34
CA PHE A 185 5.42 -5.42 0.72
C PHE A 185 6.57 -5.19 -0.26
N PRO A 186 6.30 -4.88 -1.54
CA PRO A 186 7.34 -4.64 -2.53
C PRO A 186 8.07 -3.33 -2.20
N THR A 187 9.34 -3.40 -1.79
CA THR A 187 10.20 -2.23 -1.63
C THR A 187 11.03 -2.00 -2.91
N ARG A 188 11.43 -0.75 -3.18
CA ARG A 188 12.00 -0.33 -4.48
C ARG A 188 13.29 -1.07 -4.82
N PHE A 189 14.10 -1.38 -3.81
CA PHE A 189 15.41 -1.98 -4.03
C PHE A 189 15.45 -3.49 -3.86
N LYS A 190 14.35 -4.16 -3.44
CA LYS A 190 14.28 -5.62 -3.24
C LYS A 190 15.52 -6.20 -2.53
N LYS A 191 16.06 -5.52 -1.53
CA LYS A 191 17.27 -5.96 -0.81
C LYS A 191 16.92 -6.47 0.56
N THR A 192 17.50 -7.61 0.92
CA THR A 192 17.48 -8.14 2.28
C THR A 192 18.42 -7.30 3.16
N ILE A 193 18.05 -7.11 4.43
CA ILE A 193 18.82 -6.34 5.44
C ILE A 193 20.30 -6.77 5.49
N GLU A 194 20.56 -8.05 5.23
CA GLU A 194 21.88 -8.69 5.29
C GLU A 194 22.88 -8.19 4.24
N GLU A 195 22.42 -7.69 3.08
CA GLU A 195 23.34 -7.28 2.01
C GLU A 195 23.78 -5.82 2.13
N LYS A 196 22.86 -4.87 2.40
CA LYS A 196 23.15 -3.43 2.54
C LYS A 196 22.08 -2.69 3.38
N THR A 197 22.25 -2.67 4.70
CA THR A 197 21.32 -2.04 5.67
C THR A 197 21.02 -0.56 5.36
N THR A 198 22.01 0.24 4.95
CA THR A 198 21.79 1.66 4.59
C THR A 198 20.90 1.82 3.37
N LEU A 199 21.05 0.97 2.36
CA LEU A 199 20.20 0.99 1.16
C LEU A 199 18.77 0.55 1.50
N TYR A 200 18.62 -0.41 2.41
CA TYR A 200 17.31 -0.88 2.89
C TYR A 200 16.57 0.21 3.69
N VAL A 201 17.24 0.86 4.63
CA VAL A 201 16.64 1.97 5.41
C VAL A 201 16.25 3.12 4.47
N LEU A 202 17.13 3.47 3.53
CA LEU A 202 16.82 4.49 2.53
C LEU A 202 15.63 4.06 1.65
N ASP A 203 15.53 2.79 1.25
CA ASP A 203 14.36 2.24 0.54
C ASP A 203 13.05 2.41 1.32
N CYS A 204 13.10 2.14 2.62
CA CYS A 204 11.95 2.28 3.51
C CYS A 204 11.56 3.76 3.68
N LEU A 205 12.53 4.65 3.89
CA LEU A 205 12.28 6.09 4.00
C LEU A 205 11.74 6.67 2.69
N PHE A 206 12.28 6.25 1.53
CA PHE A 206 11.73 6.62 0.22
C PHE A 206 10.32 6.06 0.03
N SER A 207 9.97 4.91 0.60
CA SER A 207 8.59 4.39 0.52
C SER A 207 7.63 5.11 1.47
N VAL A 208 8.13 5.70 2.57
CA VAL A 208 7.30 6.39 3.58
C VAL A 208 7.06 7.86 3.19
N PHE A 209 8.09 8.56 2.72
CA PHE A 209 8.05 10.02 2.53
C PHE A 209 7.66 10.47 1.11
N ILE A 210 7.65 9.55 0.13
CA ILE A 210 7.46 9.88 -1.30
C ILE A 210 6.25 9.17 -1.92
N ILE A 211 5.63 8.23 -1.20
CA ILE A 211 4.31 7.70 -1.54
C ILE A 211 3.25 8.64 -0.98
#